data_AF-A0A645JJT8-F1
#
_entry.id   AF-A0A645JJT8-F1
#
_cell.length_a   1.000
_cell.length_b   1.000
_cell.length_c   1.000
_cell.angle_alpha   90.00
_cell.angle_beta   90.00
_cell.angle_gamma   90.00
#
_symmetry.space_group_name_H-M   'P 1'
#
loop_
_entity.id
_entity.type
_entity.pdbx_description
1 polymer ?
#
loop_
_entity_poly.entity_id
_entity_poly.type
_entity_poly.pdbx_seq_one_letter_code
_entity_poly.pdbx_strand_id
1 'polypeptide(L)'
;MDTIKDHLNGKTLDYLIVNHMEPDHSSMIGVLLKFYPEIKIVGNNKTFKMLEAYYKLNKDNFHEVADGDMIELGHHKLKFVMTPWVHWPETMMTYDTTEKILFSCDAFGSFGTLDGGIFDDEVNFTFFEDEM
;
A
#
# COMPACT_ATOMS: atom_id res chain seq x y z
N MET A 1 15.64 -6.85 -0.17
CA MET A 1 16.19 -5.76 -1.01
C MET A 1 16.62 -6.28 -2.36
N ASP A 2 17.29 -7.44 -2.43
CA ASP A 2 17.73 -8.04 -3.70
C ASP A 2 16.60 -8.21 -4.71
N THR A 3 15.45 -8.76 -4.30
CA THR A 3 14.27 -8.89 -5.18
C THR A 3 13.83 -7.56 -5.80
N ILE A 4 13.79 -6.47 -5.02
CA ILE A 4 13.41 -5.14 -5.53
C ILE A 4 14.44 -4.66 -6.55
N LYS A 5 15.73 -4.79 -6.23
CA LYS A 5 16.84 -4.40 -7.10
C LYS A 5 16.80 -5.15 -8.44
N ASP A 6 16.52 -6.45 -8.40
CA ASP A 6 16.43 -7.31 -9.58
C ASP A 6 15.25 -6.89 -10.47
N HIS A 7 14.08 -6.61 -9.90
CA HIS A 7 12.90 -6.14 -10.65
C HIS A 7 13.09 -4.75 -11.25
N LEU A 8 13.81 -3.87 -10.56
CA LEU A 8 14.15 -2.55 -11.09
C LEU A 8 15.12 -2.64 -12.27
N ASN A 9 15.99 -3.66 -12.32
CA ASN A 9 16.96 -3.88 -13.39
C ASN A 9 17.75 -2.61 -13.76
N GLY A 10 18.28 -1.94 -12.73
CA GLY A 10 19.05 -0.69 -12.86
C GLY A 10 18.23 0.59 -13.00
N LYS A 11 16.89 0.52 -13.03
CA LYS A 11 16.00 1.70 -12.95
C LYS A 11 15.98 2.28 -11.53
N THR A 12 15.62 3.55 -11.44
CA THR A 12 15.35 4.23 -10.16
C THR A 12 14.02 3.77 -9.58
N LEU A 13 13.91 3.85 -8.26
CA LEU A 13 12.64 3.69 -7.54
C LEU A 13 12.14 5.08 -7.16
N ASP A 14 11.17 5.58 -7.91
CA ASP A 14 10.75 6.99 -7.79
C ASP A 14 9.68 7.19 -6.73
N TYR A 15 8.76 6.23 -6.59
CA TYR A 15 7.62 6.31 -5.67
C TYR A 15 7.45 5.04 -4.83
N LEU A 16 7.08 5.24 -3.56
CA LEU A 16 6.49 4.23 -2.68
C LEU A 16 5.10 4.71 -2.29
N ILE A 17 4.07 3.97 -2.70
CA ILE A 17 2.68 4.26 -2.31
C ILE A 17 2.35 3.48 -1.04
N VAL A 18 1.92 4.20 0.01
CA VAL A 18 1.62 3.63 1.33
C VAL A 18 0.13 3.75 1.59
N ASN A 19 -0.61 2.70 1.22
CA ASN A 19 -2.06 2.63 1.42
C ASN A 19 -2.47 2.48 2.89
N HIS A 20 -1.60 1.90 3.72
CA HIS A 20 -1.89 1.50 5.09
C HIS A 20 -0.61 1.43 5.94
N MET A 21 -0.69 1.80 7.22
CA MET A 21 0.49 1.93 8.10
C MET A 21 0.64 0.83 9.14
N GLU A 22 -0.23 -0.17 9.20
CA GLU A 22 -0.03 -1.28 10.14
C GLU A 22 1.34 -1.96 9.90
N PRO A 23 2.09 -2.35 10.97
CA PRO A 23 3.50 -2.73 10.83
C PRO A 23 3.79 -3.94 9.93
N ASP A 24 2.84 -4.84 9.73
CA ASP A 24 2.93 -5.95 8.79
C ASP A 24 3.04 -5.48 7.32
N HIS A 25 2.53 -4.30 6.99
CA HIS A 25 2.75 -3.64 5.68
C HIS A 25 3.90 -2.63 5.70
N SER A 26 4.08 -1.91 6.82
CA SER A 26 4.90 -0.69 6.86
C SER A 26 6.29 -0.84 7.49
N SER A 27 6.57 -1.95 8.18
CA SER A 27 7.81 -2.16 8.97
C SER A 27 9.10 -1.96 8.18
N MET A 28 9.08 -2.23 6.87
CA MET A 28 10.26 -2.17 6.00
C MET A 28 10.54 -0.79 5.40
N ILE A 29 9.64 0.19 5.56
CA ILE A 29 9.78 1.53 4.95
C ILE A 29 11.07 2.21 5.41
N GLY A 30 11.37 2.18 6.71
CA GLY A 30 12.58 2.80 7.26
C GLY A 30 13.88 2.15 6.76
N VAL A 31 13.86 0.86 6.40
CA VAL A 31 15.01 0.19 5.79
C VAL A 31 15.10 0.53 4.31
N LEU A 32 13.97 0.54 3.57
CA LEU A 32 13.93 0.89 2.16
C LEU A 32 14.55 2.27 1.90
N LEU A 33 14.25 3.25 2.74
CA LEU A 33 14.79 4.61 2.64
C LEU A 33 16.31 4.71 2.79
N LYS A 34 16.95 3.74 3.45
CA LYS A 34 18.42 3.69 3.52
C LYS A 34 19.05 3.31 2.19
N PHE A 35 18.32 2.56 1.35
CA PHE A 35 18.77 2.12 0.02
C PHE A 35 18.32 3.07 -1.09
N TYR A 36 17.14 3.69 -0.91
CA TYR A 36 16.54 4.61 -1.88
C TYR A 36 16.20 5.94 -1.18
N PRO A 37 17.20 6.77 -0.84
CA PRO A 37 16.98 7.98 -0.05
C PRO A 37 16.18 9.08 -0.78
N GLU A 38 16.10 9.03 -2.10
CA GLU A 38 15.40 10.04 -2.92
C GLU A 38 13.94 9.67 -3.26
N ILE A 39 13.48 8.48 -2.85
CA ILE A 39 12.14 7.98 -3.18
C ILE A 39 11.05 8.90 -2.59
N LYS A 40 10.00 9.16 -3.35
CA LYS A 40 8.82 9.88 -2.85
C LYS A 40 7.83 8.91 -2.21
N ILE A 41 7.50 9.15 -0.95
CA ILE A 41 6.48 8.40 -0.21
C ILE A 41 5.14 9.08 -0.45
N VAL A 42 4.26 8.38 -1.17
CA VAL A 42 2.89 8.80 -1.44
C VAL A 42 1.98 8.28 -0.34
N GLY A 43 1.24 9.18 0.29
CA GLY A 43 0.34 8.88 1.39
C GLY A 43 -0.51 10.10 1.74
N ASN A 44 -1.39 9.99 2.73
CA ASN A 44 -2.16 11.12 3.22
C ASN A 44 -1.54 11.73 4.49
N ASN A 45 -2.13 12.84 4.94
CA ASN A 45 -1.71 13.52 6.17
C ASN A 45 -1.51 12.59 7.38
N LYS A 46 -2.40 11.61 7.56
CA LYS A 46 -2.36 10.71 8.72
C LYS A 46 -1.24 9.68 8.55
N THR A 47 -1.04 9.15 7.33
CA THR A 47 0.11 8.29 6.99
C THR A 47 1.42 8.93 7.43
N PHE A 48 1.62 10.22 7.11
CA PHE A 48 2.87 10.92 7.45
C PHE A 48 3.04 11.15 8.95
N LYS A 49 1.97 11.48 9.69
CA LYS A 49 2.04 11.57 11.15
C LYS A 49 2.49 10.26 11.79
N MET A 50 2.05 9.13 11.25
CA MET A 50 2.45 7.80 11.74
C MET A 50 3.89 7.45 11.35
N LEU A 51 4.28 7.73 10.11
CA LEU A 51 5.66 7.54 9.65
C LEU A 51 6.67 8.35 10.47
N GLU A 52 6.33 9.59 10.80
CA GLU A 52 7.13 10.43 11.70
C GLU A 52 7.27 9.79 13.08
N ALA A 53 6.16 9.28 13.64
CA ALA A 53 6.15 8.63 14.95
C ALA A 53 6.97 7.32 14.97
N TYR A 54 6.90 6.50 13.91
CA TYR A 54 7.56 5.20 13.86
C TYR A 54 9.03 5.28 13.47
N TYR A 55 9.36 6.12 12.48
CA TYR A 55 10.67 6.07 11.82
C TYR A 55 11.44 7.39 11.84
N LYS A 56 10.88 8.45 12.42
CA LYS A 56 11.52 9.79 12.54
C LYS A 56 12.05 10.32 11.21
N LEU A 57 11.28 10.09 10.14
CA LEU A 57 11.67 10.45 8.78
C LEU A 57 11.63 11.95 8.55
N ASN A 58 12.46 12.41 7.61
CA ASN A 58 12.42 13.77 7.11
C ASN A 58 11.27 13.94 6.09
N LYS A 59 10.64 15.11 6.09
CA LYS A 59 9.46 15.44 5.27
C LYS A 59 9.78 15.61 3.78
N ASP A 60 11.06 15.74 3.42
CA ASP A 60 11.50 16.03 2.05
C ASP A 60 11.07 14.95 1.03
N ASN A 61 10.78 13.74 1.51
CA ASN A 61 10.33 12.61 0.72
C ASN A 61 8.81 12.50 0.62
N PHE A 62 8.03 13.28 1.38
CA PHE A 62 6.58 13.11 1.42
C PHE A 62 5.90 13.73 0.21
N HIS A 63 4.94 12.98 -0.34
CA HIS A 63 4.07 13.40 -1.43
C HIS A 63 2.62 13.17 -1.00
N GLU A 64 2.00 14.22 -0.45
CA GLU A 64 0.64 14.15 0.07
C GLU A 64 -0.39 14.03 -1.06
N VAL A 65 -1.32 13.10 -0.91
CA VAL A 65 -2.50 12.96 -1.77
C VAL A 65 -3.77 13.08 -0.93
N ALA A 66 -4.76 13.76 -1.49
CA ALA A 66 -6.12 13.87 -0.98
C ALA A 66 -7.07 12.86 -1.68
N ASP A 67 -8.30 12.79 -1.20
CA ASP A 67 -9.31 11.94 -1.83
C ASP A 67 -9.60 12.40 -3.27
N GLY A 68 -9.55 11.47 -4.21
CA GLY A 68 -9.78 11.71 -5.62
C GLY A 68 -8.57 12.24 -6.40
N ASP A 69 -7.44 12.55 -5.73
CA ASP A 69 -6.21 12.97 -6.39
C ASP A 69 -5.67 11.89 -7.30
N MET A 70 -4.82 12.31 -8.25
CA MET A 70 -4.22 11.41 -9.23
C MET A 70 -2.73 11.66 -9.43
N ILE A 71 -1.99 10.56 -9.68
CA ILE A 71 -0.61 10.59 -10.15
C ILE A 71 -0.54 9.86 -11.49
N GLU A 72 0.05 10.53 -12.49
CA GLU A 72 0.34 9.93 -13.80
C GLU A 72 1.79 9.41 -13.82
N LEU A 73 1.97 8.12 -14.11
CA LEU A 73 3.26 7.43 -14.12
C LEU A 73 3.76 7.16 -15.57
N GLY A 74 3.27 7.94 -16.53
CA GLY A 74 3.43 7.67 -17.96
C GLY A 74 2.22 6.92 -18.51
N HIS A 75 2.31 5.59 -18.62
CA HIS A 75 1.19 4.76 -19.08
C HIS A 75 0.07 4.67 -18.04
N HIS A 76 0.44 4.36 -16.79
CA HIS A 76 -0.52 4.16 -15.71
C HIS A 76 -0.95 5.49 -15.08
N LYS A 77 -2.21 5.52 -14.62
CA LYS A 77 -2.85 6.68 -13.99
C LYS A 77 -3.52 6.22 -12.71
N LEU A 78 -2.91 6.56 -11.59
CA LEU A 78 -3.33 6.11 -10.27
C LEU A 78 -4.23 7.18 -9.65
N LYS A 79 -5.43 6.78 -9.22
CA LYS A 79 -6.36 7.59 -8.45
C LYS A 79 -6.39 7.11 -7.00
N PHE A 80 -6.28 8.03 -6.06
CA PHE A 80 -6.31 7.73 -4.63
C PHE A 80 -7.72 7.90 -4.08
N VAL A 81 -8.16 6.94 -3.26
CA VAL A 81 -9.48 6.93 -2.63
C VAL A 81 -9.30 6.74 -1.14
N MET A 82 -9.70 7.72 -0.33
CA MET A 82 -9.58 7.66 1.12
C MET A 82 -10.65 6.74 1.69
N THR A 83 -10.24 5.74 2.46
CA THR A 83 -11.13 4.75 3.09
C THR A 83 -10.81 4.64 4.59
N PRO A 84 -10.94 5.75 5.34
CA PRO A 84 -10.59 5.76 6.75
C PRO A 84 -11.46 4.76 7.52
N TRP A 85 -10.86 4.10 8.50
CA TRP A 85 -11.47 3.04 9.31
C TRP A 85 -11.81 1.77 8.54
N VAL A 86 -11.15 1.56 7.39
CA VAL A 86 -11.12 0.27 6.69
C VAL A 86 -9.69 -0.25 6.67
N HIS A 87 -9.06 -0.59 7.80
CA HIS A 87 -9.56 -0.62 9.17
C HIS A 87 -8.87 0.39 10.10
N TRP A 88 -7.92 1.17 9.58
CA TRP A 88 -7.18 2.19 10.33
C TRP A 88 -7.51 3.61 9.84
N PRO A 89 -7.27 4.67 10.63
CA PRO A 89 -7.73 6.03 10.31
C PRO A 89 -7.08 6.64 9.05
N GLU A 90 -5.90 6.18 8.67
CA GLU A 90 -5.11 6.61 7.51
C GLU A 90 -5.37 5.78 6.26
N THR A 91 -6.11 4.68 6.33
CA THR A 91 -6.21 3.77 5.20
C THR A 91 -6.76 4.46 3.94
N MET A 92 -6.10 4.21 2.82
CA MET A 92 -6.51 4.62 1.49
C MET A 92 -6.32 3.48 0.50
N MET A 93 -7.06 3.50 -0.60
CA MET A 93 -6.89 2.59 -1.72
C MET A 93 -6.31 3.34 -2.91
N THR A 94 -5.64 2.59 -3.78
CA THR A 94 -5.13 3.12 -5.05
C THR A 94 -5.80 2.39 -6.20
N TYR A 95 -6.41 3.14 -7.11
CA TYR A 95 -7.07 2.59 -8.29
C TYR A 95 -6.29 2.98 -9.54
N ASP A 96 -5.74 2.00 -10.26
CA ASP A 96 -5.20 2.24 -11.59
C ASP A 96 -6.35 2.32 -12.59
N THR A 97 -6.61 3.55 -13.04
CA THR A 97 -7.68 3.83 -14.00
C THR A 97 -7.40 3.30 -15.41
N THR A 98 -6.14 2.94 -15.69
CA THR A 98 -5.69 2.46 -17.01
C THR A 98 -6.06 1.00 -17.18
N GLU A 99 -5.60 0.15 -16.25
CA GLU A 99 -5.82 -1.30 -16.29
C GLU A 99 -7.05 -1.73 -15.48
N LYS A 100 -7.74 -0.79 -14.81
CA LYS A 100 -8.91 -1.03 -13.94
C LYS A 100 -8.61 -1.98 -12.78
N ILE A 101 -7.45 -1.77 -12.15
CA ILE A 101 -6.98 -2.58 -11.02
C ILE A 101 -7.12 -1.76 -9.73
N LEU A 102 -7.71 -2.36 -8.70
CA LEU A 102 -7.79 -1.79 -7.36
C LEU A 102 -6.74 -2.44 -6.45
N PHE A 103 -5.87 -1.62 -5.87
CA PHE A 103 -4.98 -1.99 -4.78
C PHE A 103 -5.67 -1.62 -3.46
N SER A 104 -6.33 -2.60 -2.84
CA SER A 104 -7.29 -2.40 -1.73
C SER A 104 -6.69 -2.54 -0.32
N CYS A 105 -5.40 -2.87 -0.20
CA CYS A 105 -4.77 -3.25 1.07
C CYS A 105 -5.51 -4.42 1.73
N ASP A 106 -5.90 -4.32 3.01
CA ASP A 106 -6.54 -5.41 3.74
C ASP A 106 -7.97 -5.69 3.28
N ALA A 107 -8.63 -4.68 2.70
CA ALA A 107 -9.98 -4.87 2.20
C ALA A 107 -9.97 -5.94 1.10
N PHE A 108 -10.90 -6.89 1.23
CA PHE A 108 -11.05 -8.05 0.34
C PHE A 108 -9.90 -9.07 0.40
N GLY A 109 -8.97 -8.91 1.33
CA GLY A 109 -7.95 -9.91 1.64
C GLY A 109 -8.49 -11.03 2.55
N SER A 110 -7.75 -12.14 2.58
CA SER A 110 -7.94 -13.23 3.55
C SER A 110 -6.58 -13.82 3.89
N PHE A 111 -6.47 -14.44 5.06
CA PHE A 111 -5.29 -15.20 5.44
C PHE A 111 -5.34 -16.61 4.84
N GLY A 112 -4.18 -17.09 4.39
CA GLY A 112 -4.03 -18.45 3.85
C GLY A 112 -3.87 -18.48 2.33
N THR A 113 -3.73 -19.70 1.80
CA THR A 113 -3.67 -19.95 0.36
C THR A 113 -5.08 -20.12 -0.20
N LEU A 114 -5.24 -19.84 -1.49
CA LEU A 114 -6.44 -20.27 -2.20
C LEU A 114 -6.44 -21.80 -2.25
N ASP A 115 -7.28 -22.45 -1.44
CA ASP A 115 -7.43 -23.92 -1.41
C ASP A 115 -8.33 -24.43 -2.56
N GLY A 116 -8.25 -23.77 -3.72
CA GLY A 116 -8.95 -24.12 -4.95
C GLY A 116 -10.24 -23.32 -5.21
N GLY A 117 -10.81 -22.67 -4.21
CA GLY A 117 -11.98 -21.78 -4.35
C GLY A 117 -11.57 -20.31 -4.49
N ILE A 118 -12.18 -19.60 -5.43
CA ILE A 118 -12.01 -18.16 -5.66
C ILE A 118 -13.24 -17.40 -5.17
N PHE A 119 -14.42 -18.01 -5.30
CA PHE A 119 -15.69 -17.42 -4.88
C PHE A 119 -16.13 -17.93 -3.51
N ASP A 120 -17.01 -17.18 -2.84
CA ASP A 120 -17.51 -17.52 -1.51
C ASP A 120 -18.30 -18.84 -1.50
N ASP A 121 -18.98 -19.17 -2.59
CA ASP A 121 -19.66 -20.46 -2.77
C ASP A 121 -18.72 -21.65 -3.03
N GLU A 122 -17.43 -21.40 -3.23
CA GLU A 122 -16.39 -22.41 -3.45
C GLU A 122 -15.52 -22.68 -2.20
N VAL A 123 -15.70 -21.90 -1.13
CA VAL A 123 -14.87 -21.97 0.08
C VAL A 123 -15.71 -22.38 1.29
N ASN A 124 -15.20 -23.30 2.11
CA ASN A 124 -15.86 -23.70 3.36
C ASN A 124 -15.49 -22.72 4.50
N PHE A 125 -16.37 -21.76 4.77
CA PHE A 125 -16.17 -20.78 5.84
C PHE A 125 -16.32 -21.31 7.26
N THR A 126 -16.87 -22.51 7.46
CA THR A 126 -17.07 -23.07 8.82
C THR A 126 -15.76 -23.16 9.60
N PHE A 127 -14.61 -23.28 8.91
CA PHE A 127 -13.29 -23.24 9.55
C PHE A 127 -12.98 -21.89 10.22
N PHE A 128 -13.44 -20.77 9.66
CA PHE A 128 -13.14 -19.42 10.12
C PHE A 128 -14.17 -18.86 11.11
N GLU A 129 -15.32 -19.52 11.29
CA GLU A 129 -16.39 -19.07 12.20
C GLU A 129 -15.92 -18.98 13.67
N ASP A 130 -14.99 -19.85 14.09
CA ASP A 130 -14.43 -19.84 15.45
C ASP A 130 -13.28 -18.82 15.63
N GLU A 131 -12.77 -18.23 14.54
CA GLU A 131 -11.67 -17.24 14.56
C GLU A 131 -12.14 -15.78 14.52
N MET A 132 -13.44 -15.54 14.36
CA MET A 132 -14.07 -14.20 14.32
C MET A 132 -14.61 -13.71 15.67
#